data_AF-A0A093UWN4-F1
#
_entry.id   AF-A0A093UWN4-F1
#
_cell.length_a   1.000
_cell.length_b   1.000
_cell.length_c   1.000
_cell.angle_alpha   90.00
_cell.angle_beta   90.00
_cell.angle_gamma   90.00
#
_symmetry.space_group_name_H-M   'P 1'
#
loop_
_entity.id
_entity.type
_entity.pdbx_description
1 polymer ?
#
loop_
_entity_poly.entity_id
_entity_poly.type
_entity_poly.pdbx_seq_one_letter_code
_entity_poly.pdbx_strand_id
1 'polypeptide(L)'
;MSDRRHVMSVDVFCFFVPSFSLIVDDVVSIVRGTVRTMSIKLGELSDLINARYVVHLSDGKRLVLFRLPSIESSLQKPHESLDGWSYYAMEAECPHAGGPMEESSVDIEDSAYIVSCPWHAYDFNVETGESSMDSEHFTTTHTSKIASRSLDENSSFCDWAVEILNSADPERKIELTHRLYTVFNDKETSPSPMALGKGTVVPPDQPPRQGLVEVMPWQSQYHGRGGSVKSRIAMLHALANIELWAIDLAIDICVRFASFHTEQNEHELPRAFFQDWLKVANDEAKHFSLLRTRIEELGSHFGALSVHHGLWESATRTAHDIRARISIIALVHEARGLDINPMTIEKFRKSGDLDSVKALEIIHHDEITHVTTGHRWLTWICDQEGTDPIQVFRSNVQKYFRGSIRGPFNKEARLQAGMDQRWYGGDNAVKS
;
A
#
# COMPACT_ATOMS: atom_id res chain seq x y z
N MET A 1 -0.10 35.49 -8.78
CA MET A 1 -1.25 35.23 -7.88
C MET A 1 -0.86 35.72 -6.49
N SER A 2 -1.76 36.39 -5.79
CA SER A 2 -1.52 37.04 -4.49
C SER A 2 -0.90 36.09 -3.46
N ASP A 3 0.33 36.37 -3.04
CA ASP A 3 1.11 35.59 -2.08
C ASP A 3 0.56 35.82 -0.66
N ARG A 4 0.09 34.77 0.01
CA ARG A 4 -0.42 34.86 1.39
C ARG A 4 0.59 34.23 2.36
N ARG A 5 1.11 35.07 3.24
CA ARG A 5 2.08 34.80 4.30
C ARG A 5 1.55 33.81 5.34
N HIS A 6 2.32 32.78 5.71
CA HIS A 6 2.05 31.91 6.87
C HIS A 6 3.33 31.73 7.71
N VAL A 7 3.20 31.92 9.02
CA VAL A 7 4.25 31.72 10.03
C VAL A 7 3.86 30.46 10.82
N MET A 8 4.74 29.46 10.88
CA MET A 8 4.53 28.25 11.67
C MET A 8 5.32 28.33 12.97
N SER A 9 4.64 28.07 14.11
CA SER A 9 5.26 27.85 15.42
C SER A 9 5.04 26.38 15.77
N VAL A 10 6.10 25.65 16.11
CA VAL A 10 6.05 24.18 16.26
C VAL A 10 6.07 23.78 17.73
N ASP A 11 5.02 23.08 18.19
CA ASP A 11 4.97 22.36 19.46
C ASP A 11 5.01 20.84 19.21
N VAL A 12 5.71 20.10 20.08
CA VAL A 12 6.01 18.68 19.90
C VAL A 12 4.79 17.81 20.24
N PHE A 13 4.10 17.29 19.22
CA PHE A 13 3.17 16.17 19.37
C PHE A 13 3.42 15.06 18.35
N CYS A 14 3.37 13.82 18.85
CA CYS A 14 3.63 12.61 18.08
C CYS A 14 2.33 12.11 17.42
N PHE A 15 2.27 12.12 16.09
CA PHE A 15 1.16 11.55 15.31
C PHE A 15 1.67 10.78 14.09
N PHE A 16 0.90 9.72 13.76
CA PHE A 16 1.12 8.65 12.79
C PHE A 16 0.50 9.00 11.42
N VAL A 17 1.22 9.77 10.60
CA VAL A 17 0.91 10.14 9.19
C VAL A 17 2.27 10.45 8.52
N PRO A 18 2.48 10.30 7.18
CA PRO A 18 3.70 10.76 6.51
C PRO A 18 4.02 12.19 6.93
N SER A 19 5.17 12.34 7.58
CA SER A 19 5.55 13.59 8.21
C SER A 19 6.78 14.16 7.53
N PHE A 20 6.75 15.47 7.32
CA PHE A 20 7.89 16.18 6.75
C PHE A 20 8.88 16.50 7.86
N SER A 21 10.14 16.08 7.68
CA SER A 21 11.22 16.37 8.63
C SER A 21 12.34 17.12 7.93
N LEU A 22 12.73 18.26 8.50
CA LEU A 22 13.89 19.00 8.07
C LEU A 22 15.12 18.56 8.86
N ILE A 23 16.20 18.17 8.19
CA ILE A 23 17.46 17.84 8.84
C ILE A 23 18.36 19.08 8.83
N VAL A 24 18.63 19.59 10.03
CA VAL A 24 19.48 20.77 10.26
C VAL A 24 20.77 20.29 10.91
N ASP A 25 21.90 20.61 10.27
CA ASP A 25 23.22 20.36 10.85
C ASP A 25 23.57 21.46 11.86
N ASP A 26 23.89 21.06 13.09
CA ASP A 26 24.26 22.01 14.13
C ASP A 26 25.72 22.46 13.96
N VAL A 27 25.91 23.63 13.32
CA VAL A 27 27.21 24.25 13.01
C VAL A 27 28.04 24.56 14.28
N VAL A 28 27.43 24.59 15.47
CA VAL A 28 28.13 24.89 16.73
C VAL A 28 29.17 23.80 17.09
N SER A 29 29.07 22.60 16.52
CA SER A 29 29.94 21.47 16.87
C SER A 29 31.21 21.34 16.00
N ILE A 30 31.41 22.19 15.00
CA ILE A 30 32.59 22.13 14.10
C ILE A 30 33.90 22.37 14.88
N VAL A 31 33.85 23.02 16.05
CA VAL A 31 35.03 23.24 16.91
C VAL A 31 35.40 22.00 17.76
N ARG A 32 34.55 20.96 17.81
CA ARG A 32 34.78 19.76 18.65
C ARG A 32 34.69 18.40 17.93
N GLY A 33 34.60 18.39 16.59
CA GLY A 33 34.77 17.16 15.79
C GLY A 33 33.64 16.13 15.93
N THR A 34 32.43 16.54 16.34
CA THR A 34 31.25 15.65 16.34
C THR A 34 30.08 16.38 15.68
N VAL A 35 29.73 16.02 14.44
CA VAL A 35 28.53 16.57 13.78
C VAL A 35 27.30 15.96 14.45
N ARG A 36 26.49 16.77 15.13
CA ARG A 36 25.16 16.36 15.60
C ARG A 36 24.13 16.85 14.59
N THR A 37 23.58 15.90 13.85
CA THR A 37 22.44 16.13 12.95
C THR A 37 21.17 16.19 13.78
N MET A 38 20.38 17.25 13.67
CA MET A 38 19.06 17.37 14.31
C MET A 38 17.95 17.26 13.27
N SER A 39 16.90 16.48 13.57
CA SER A 39 15.71 16.36 12.73
C SER A 39 14.56 17.15 13.36
N ILE A 40 13.97 18.06 12.58
CA ILE A 40 12.87 18.95 12.99
C ILE A 40 11.62 18.52 12.23
N LYS A 41 10.62 18.00 12.93
CA LYS A 41 9.33 17.63 12.34
C LYS A 41 8.50 18.89 12.08
N LEU A 42 8.17 19.19 10.83
CA LEU A 42 7.44 20.41 10.45
C LEU A 42 5.92 20.23 10.33
N GLY A 43 5.43 18.99 10.24
CA GLY A 43 4.00 18.69 10.12
C GLY A 43 3.70 17.57 9.13
N GLU A 44 2.44 17.46 8.73
CA GLU A 44 2.03 16.56 7.64
C GLU A 44 2.39 17.16 6.28
N LEU A 45 2.72 16.30 5.31
CA LEU A 45 3.04 16.77 3.96
C LEU A 45 1.83 17.44 3.28
N SER A 46 0.61 16.99 3.60
CA SER A 46 -0.66 17.57 3.17
C SER A 46 -0.86 19.02 3.60
N ASP A 47 -0.22 19.44 4.69
CA ASP A 47 -0.32 20.81 5.20
C ASP A 47 0.66 21.77 4.50
N LEU A 48 1.66 21.21 3.79
CA LEU A 48 2.67 21.96 3.06
C LEU A 48 2.20 22.29 1.62
N ILE A 49 1.15 23.10 1.52
CA ILE A 49 0.53 23.51 0.24
C ILE A 49 1.15 24.74 -0.42
N ASN A 50 1.85 25.61 0.33
CA ASN A 50 2.41 26.85 -0.18
C ASN A 50 3.79 26.63 -0.82
N ALA A 51 4.18 27.51 -1.74
CA ALA A 51 5.48 27.43 -2.41
C ALA A 51 6.66 27.72 -1.46
N ARG A 52 6.43 28.47 -0.38
CA ARG A 52 7.46 28.87 0.59
C ARG A 52 6.91 28.89 2.02
N TYR A 53 7.75 28.54 2.99
CA TYR A 53 7.48 28.65 4.42
C TYR A 53 8.70 29.25 5.13
N VAL A 54 8.47 30.14 6.10
CA VAL A 54 9.54 30.63 6.99
C VAL A 54 9.45 29.85 8.31
N VAL A 55 10.52 29.13 8.63
CA VAL A 55 10.65 28.32 9.84
C VAL A 55 11.49 29.09 10.84
N HIS A 56 10.92 29.38 12.02
CA HIS A 56 11.61 30.02 13.13
C HIS A 56 12.13 28.95 14.09
N LEU A 57 13.45 28.90 14.28
CA LEU A 57 14.09 27.99 15.20
C LEU A 57 14.22 28.61 16.60
N SER A 58 14.25 27.76 17.63
CA SER A 58 14.33 28.20 19.03
C SER A 58 15.67 28.86 19.40
N ASP A 59 16.71 28.65 18.60
CA ASP A 59 18.01 29.32 18.71
C ASP A 59 18.04 30.73 18.08
N GLY A 60 16.90 31.18 17.52
CA GLY A 60 16.76 32.47 16.87
C GLY A 60 17.08 32.47 15.37
N LYS A 61 17.54 31.35 14.81
CA LYS A 61 17.75 31.23 13.36
C LYS A 61 16.43 31.14 12.60
N ARG A 62 16.45 31.59 11.35
CA ARG A 62 15.31 31.52 10.43
C ARG A 62 15.71 30.77 9.18
N LEU A 63 14.89 29.83 8.76
CA LEU A 63 15.06 29.09 7.53
C LEU A 63 13.89 29.36 6.59
N VAL A 64 14.14 29.28 5.28
CA VAL A 64 13.10 29.27 4.26
C VAL A 64 13.05 27.87 3.66
N LEU A 65 11.87 27.26 3.73
CA LEU A 65 11.54 26.00 3.08
C LEU A 65 10.83 26.30 1.76
N PHE A 66 11.42 25.90 0.64
CA PHE A 66 10.86 25.96 -0.70
C PHE A 66 10.17 24.64 -1.04
N ARG A 67 8.99 24.73 -1.65
CA ARG A 67 8.25 23.63 -2.29
C ARG A 67 8.20 23.92 -3.78
N LEU A 68 9.00 23.19 -4.54
CA LEU A 68 9.21 23.40 -5.98
C LEU A 68 8.80 22.14 -6.76
N PRO A 69 8.34 22.23 -8.01
CA PRO A 69 8.06 21.04 -8.81
C PRO A 69 9.30 20.14 -8.96
N SER A 70 9.15 18.83 -8.95
CA SER A 70 10.28 17.93 -9.22
C SER A 70 10.74 18.06 -10.68
N ILE A 71 12.04 18.23 -10.89
CA ILE A 71 12.66 18.23 -12.22
C ILE A 71 12.96 16.77 -12.57
N GLU A 72 12.53 16.31 -13.75
CA GLU A 72 12.65 14.90 -14.16
C GLU A 72 14.05 14.35 -13.91
N SER A 73 14.15 13.39 -12.99
CA SER A 73 15.38 12.67 -12.69
C SER A 73 15.10 11.15 -12.70
N SER A 74 16.10 10.36 -13.06
CA SER A 74 15.97 8.90 -13.21
C SER A 74 15.83 8.15 -11.89
N LEU A 75 15.97 8.83 -10.74
CA LEU A 75 15.94 8.26 -9.39
C LEU A 75 15.24 9.24 -8.43
N GLN A 76 14.22 8.78 -7.72
CA GLN A 76 13.49 9.60 -6.76
C GLN A 76 14.41 10.05 -5.61
N LYS A 77 14.54 11.37 -5.41
CA LYS A 77 15.39 11.94 -4.36
C LYS A 77 14.67 11.93 -2.99
N PRO A 78 15.40 11.90 -1.84
CA PRO A 78 14.80 11.83 -0.50
C PRO A 78 13.89 13.02 -0.12
N HIS A 79 14.04 14.13 -0.82
CA HIS A 79 13.27 15.36 -0.67
C HIS A 79 12.12 15.49 -1.68
N GLU A 80 11.86 14.45 -2.49
CA GLU A 80 10.78 14.43 -3.48
C GLU A 80 9.56 13.66 -2.97
N SER A 81 8.39 14.28 -3.10
CA SER A 81 7.10 13.68 -2.81
C SER A 81 6.52 12.95 -4.02
N LEU A 82 5.64 11.99 -3.73
CA LEU A 82 4.96 11.17 -4.74
C LEU A 82 4.01 11.97 -5.65
N ASP A 83 3.61 13.18 -5.24
CA ASP A 83 2.79 14.11 -6.03
C ASP A 83 3.63 15.07 -6.90
N GLY A 84 4.93 14.81 -7.05
CA GLY A 84 5.80 15.53 -7.99
C GLY A 84 6.35 16.85 -7.46
N TRP A 85 6.55 16.98 -6.14
CA TRP A 85 7.16 18.16 -5.52
C TRP A 85 8.46 17.83 -4.82
N SER A 86 9.43 18.72 -4.95
CA SER A 86 10.70 18.72 -4.25
C SER A 86 10.70 19.78 -3.17
N TYR A 87 11.28 19.46 -2.01
CA TYR A 87 11.38 20.39 -0.90
C TYR A 87 12.84 20.73 -0.65
N TYR A 88 13.17 22.00 -0.49
CA TYR A 88 14.53 22.49 -0.23
C TYR A 88 14.51 23.49 0.91
N ALA A 89 15.54 23.54 1.74
CA ALA A 89 15.62 24.52 2.81
C ALA A 89 16.99 25.20 2.86
N MET A 90 16.99 26.49 3.17
CA MET A 90 18.19 27.29 3.39
C MET A 90 17.95 28.39 4.41
N GLU A 91 19.00 29.12 4.78
CA GLU A 91 18.88 30.29 5.65
C GLU A 91 17.97 31.36 5.05
N ALA A 92 17.15 31.99 5.90
CA ALA A 92 16.23 33.06 5.49
C ALA A 92 16.95 34.38 5.19
N GLU A 93 18.22 34.49 5.56
CA GLU A 93 19.03 35.69 5.37
C GLU A 93 20.14 35.37 4.37
N CYS A 94 20.23 36.17 3.31
CA CYS A 94 21.24 36.01 2.29
C CYS A 94 22.64 36.25 2.89
N PRO A 95 23.62 35.34 2.67
CA PRO A 95 24.95 35.43 3.27
C PRO A 95 25.76 36.67 2.83
N HIS A 96 25.41 37.29 1.70
CA HIS A 96 26.08 38.50 1.24
C HIS A 96 25.79 39.70 2.16
N ALA A 97 24.52 40.00 2.43
CA ALA A 97 24.14 41.24 3.13
C ALA A 97 22.78 41.16 3.84
N GLY A 98 22.36 39.96 4.26
CA GLY A 98 21.18 39.76 5.11
C GLY A 98 19.83 39.97 4.41
N GLY A 99 19.81 39.91 3.07
CA GLY A 99 18.56 40.05 2.31
C GLY A 99 17.57 38.91 2.57
N PRO A 100 16.25 39.16 2.55
CA PRO A 100 15.22 38.18 2.88
C PRO A 100 15.08 37.16 1.76
N MET A 101 15.54 35.94 1.99
CA MET A 101 15.46 34.86 0.99
C MET A 101 14.04 34.32 0.82
N GLU A 102 13.11 34.64 1.73
CA GLU A 102 11.68 34.37 1.55
C GLU A 102 11.08 35.11 0.35
N GLU A 103 11.71 36.21 -0.06
CA GLU A 103 11.31 37.07 -1.19
C GLU A 103 12.17 36.81 -2.45
N SER A 104 12.99 35.76 -2.44
CA SER A 104 13.86 35.40 -3.59
C SER A 104 13.08 35.00 -4.84
N SER A 105 13.60 35.39 -6.01
CA SER A 105 13.17 34.78 -7.28
C SER A 105 13.78 33.38 -7.41
N VAL A 106 13.05 32.47 -8.04
CA VAL A 106 13.49 31.09 -8.28
C VAL A 106 13.48 30.87 -9.78
N ASP A 107 14.64 30.50 -10.32
CA ASP A 107 14.85 30.19 -11.73
C ASP A 107 15.39 28.76 -11.88
N ILE A 108 15.34 28.20 -13.09
CA ILE A 108 15.86 26.86 -13.39
C ILE A 108 17.04 27.02 -14.35
N GLU A 109 18.22 26.58 -13.93
CA GLU A 109 19.45 26.57 -14.74
C GLU A 109 20.09 25.19 -14.66
N ASP A 110 20.46 24.62 -15.81
CA ASP A 110 21.10 23.29 -15.92
C ASP A 110 20.41 22.18 -15.10
N SER A 111 19.07 22.16 -15.11
CA SER A 111 18.23 21.21 -14.34
C SER A 111 18.36 21.31 -12.82
N ALA A 112 18.85 22.44 -12.31
CA ALA A 112 18.88 22.81 -10.90
C ALA A 112 18.06 24.07 -10.65
N TYR A 113 17.53 24.21 -9.43
CA TYR A 113 16.86 25.42 -8.99
C TYR A 113 17.87 26.42 -8.43
N ILE A 114 17.80 27.64 -8.93
CA ILE A 114 18.65 28.76 -8.52
C ILE A 114 17.77 29.83 -7.87
N VAL A 115 18.10 30.23 -6.65
CA VAL A 115 17.40 31.31 -5.93
C VAL A 115 18.22 32.58 -5.93
N SER A 116 17.62 33.69 -6.34
CA SER A 116 18.29 35.00 -6.36
C SER A 116 17.78 35.90 -5.24
N CYS A 117 18.71 36.45 -4.47
CA CYS A 117 18.42 37.40 -3.40
C CYS A 117 17.73 38.65 -3.96
N PRO A 118 16.60 39.11 -3.39
CA PRO A 118 15.83 40.23 -3.93
C PRO A 118 16.54 41.58 -3.81
N TRP A 119 17.50 41.72 -2.89
CA TRP A 119 18.20 42.99 -2.67
C TRP A 119 19.37 43.19 -3.63
N HIS A 120 20.11 42.12 -3.92
CA HIS A 120 21.41 42.22 -4.58
C HIS A 120 21.55 41.30 -5.79
N ALA A 121 20.53 40.53 -6.13
CA ALA A 121 20.51 39.56 -7.23
C ALA A 121 21.64 38.51 -7.17
N TYR A 122 22.17 38.24 -5.97
CA TYR A 122 23.09 37.12 -5.74
C TYR A 122 22.32 35.82 -5.81
N ASP A 123 22.81 34.90 -6.63
CA ASP A 123 22.22 33.61 -6.91
C ASP A 123 22.83 32.50 -6.03
N PHE A 124 22.00 31.52 -5.68
CA PHE A 124 22.42 30.34 -4.93
C PHE A 124 21.71 29.10 -5.46
N ASN A 125 22.45 28.02 -5.64
CA ASN A 125 21.87 26.72 -5.93
C ASN A 125 21.17 26.17 -4.67
N VAL A 126 19.89 25.78 -4.76
CA VAL A 126 19.13 25.33 -3.58
C VAL A 126 19.52 23.96 -3.06
N GLU A 127 20.20 23.14 -3.88
CA GLU A 127 20.73 21.84 -3.47
C GLU A 127 22.10 22.01 -2.81
N THR A 128 23.02 22.68 -3.50
CA THR A 128 24.41 22.76 -3.06
C THR A 128 24.65 23.91 -2.11
N GLY A 129 23.97 25.05 -2.25
CA GLY A 129 24.22 26.30 -1.52
C GLY A 129 25.24 27.23 -2.19
N GLU A 130 25.83 26.80 -3.31
CA GLU A 130 26.87 27.51 -4.03
C GLU A 130 26.32 28.66 -4.87
N SER A 131 27.07 29.76 -4.93
CA SER A 131 26.79 30.92 -5.78
C SER A 131 27.67 30.89 -7.03
N SER A 132 27.14 31.29 -8.19
CA SER A 132 27.95 31.40 -9.42
C SER A 132 28.83 32.66 -9.44
N MET A 133 28.50 33.64 -8.59
CA MET A 133 29.12 34.97 -8.57
C MET A 133 30.37 35.05 -7.68
N ASP A 134 30.47 34.22 -6.63
CA ASP A 134 31.60 34.29 -5.69
C ASP A 134 31.77 33.01 -4.84
N SER A 135 33.01 32.52 -4.71
CA SER A 135 33.32 31.32 -3.91
C SER A 135 33.40 31.58 -2.40
N GLU A 136 33.39 32.85 -1.97
CA GLU A 136 33.44 33.22 -0.55
C GLU A 136 32.06 33.31 0.12
N HIS A 137 30.97 33.35 -0.66
CA HIS A 137 29.60 33.52 -0.17
C HIS A 137 28.75 32.28 -0.47
N PHE A 138 28.62 31.40 0.52
CA PHE A 138 27.82 30.18 0.45
C PHE A 138 26.66 30.26 1.45
N THR A 139 25.48 29.74 1.09
CA THR A 139 24.37 29.59 2.03
C THR A 139 24.28 28.15 2.50
N THR A 140 24.12 27.93 3.81
CA THR A 140 23.87 26.58 4.33
C THR A 140 22.55 26.06 3.78
N THR A 141 22.60 25.01 2.95
CA THR A 141 21.42 24.24 2.57
C THR A 141 21.19 23.13 3.58
N HIS A 142 19.92 22.88 3.89
CA HIS A 142 19.50 21.85 4.82
C HIS A 142 18.77 20.75 4.06
N THR A 143 19.16 19.50 4.31
CA THR A 143 18.51 18.36 3.65
C THR A 143 17.11 18.17 4.22
N SER A 144 16.10 18.35 3.40
CA SER A 144 14.72 17.95 3.71
C SER A 144 14.54 16.46 3.45
N LYS A 145 13.87 15.76 4.36
CA LYS A 145 13.43 14.37 4.14
C LYS A 145 11.94 14.26 4.36
N ILE A 146 11.25 13.68 3.38
CA ILE A 146 9.89 13.21 3.60
C ILE A 146 10.01 11.88 4.34
N ALA A 147 9.58 11.83 5.59
CA ALA A 147 9.60 10.59 6.35
C ALA A 147 8.43 9.70 5.90
N SER A 148 8.65 8.89 4.87
CA SER A 148 8.12 7.53 4.88
C SER A 148 8.99 6.72 5.82
N ARG A 149 8.42 5.85 6.65
CA ARG A 149 9.20 4.93 7.47
C ARG A 149 9.88 3.97 6.49
N SER A 150 11.10 4.26 6.03
CA SER A 150 11.77 3.37 5.08
C SER A 150 12.00 2.04 5.78
N LEU A 151 11.40 0.98 5.26
CA LEU A 151 11.67 -0.38 5.70
C LEU A 151 13.17 -0.63 5.64
N ASP A 152 13.76 -0.91 6.79
CA ASP A 152 15.18 -1.22 6.95
C ASP A 152 15.39 -2.73 7.09
N GLU A 153 16.64 -3.16 7.22
CA GLU A 153 17.00 -4.58 7.33
C GLU A 153 16.43 -5.27 8.59
N ASN A 154 16.03 -4.49 9.60
CA ASN A 154 15.50 -4.96 10.88
C ASN A 154 13.97 -4.89 10.96
N SER A 155 13.31 -4.35 9.94
CA SER A 155 11.87 -4.22 9.89
C SER A 155 11.20 -5.59 9.96
N SER A 156 10.19 -5.69 10.83
CA SER A 156 9.46 -6.92 11.06
C SER A 156 8.45 -7.21 9.95
N PHE A 157 7.95 -8.45 9.89
CA PHE A 157 6.88 -8.81 8.95
C PHE A 157 5.69 -7.85 9.06
N CYS A 158 5.25 -7.50 10.29
CA CYS A 158 4.13 -6.59 10.47
C CYS A 158 4.44 -5.17 10.00
N ASP A 159 5.68 -4.68 10.14
CA ASP A 159 6.07 -3.36 9.59
C ASP A 159 5.92 -3.34 8.06
N TRP A 160 6.39 -4.39 7.38
CA TRP A 160 6.20 -4.57 5.94
C TRP A 160 4.72 -4.67 5.55
N ALA A 161 3.95 -5.47 6.29
CA ALA A 161 2.52 -5.65 6.03
C ALA A 161 1.75 -4.32 6.12
N VAL A 162 2.03 -3.50 7.14
CA VAL A 162 1.40 -2.18 7.28
C VAL A 162 1.82 -1.23 6.17
N GLU A 163 3.08 -1.25 5.73
CA GLU A 163 3.53 -0.45 4.59
C GLU A 163 2.81 -0.85 3.29
N ILE A 164 2.68 -2.16 3.03
CA ILE A 164 1.92 -2.69 1.87
C ILE A 164 0.46 -2.22 1.91
N LEU A 165 -0.20 -2.32 3.07
CA LEU A 165 -1.60 -1.93 3.23
C LEU A 165 -1.80 -0.42 3.07
N ASN A 166 -0.82 0.41 3.44
CA ASN A 166 -0.86 1.86 3.25
C ASN A 166 -0.47 2.32 1.83
N SER A 167 0.09 1.43 1.01
CA SER A 167 0.40 1.75 -0.40
C SER A 167 -0.88 1.94 -1.21
N ALA A 168 -1.14 3.18 -1.62
CA ALA A 168 -2.30 3.55 -2.44
C ALA A 168 -2.10 3.22 -3.94
N ASP A 169 -0.85 3.23 -4.39
CA ASP A 169 -0.45 2.85 -5.75
C ASP A 169 -0.40 1.32 -5.89
N PRO A 170 -1.12 0.72 -6.86
CA PRO A 170 -1.09 -0.72 -7.12
C PRO A 170 0.30 -1.25 -7.47
N GLU A 171 1.11 -0.53 -8.25
CA GLU A 171 2.44 -1.00 -8.67
C GLU A 171 3.38 -1.09 -7.48
N ARG A 172 3.41 -0.03 -6.65
CA ARG A 172 4.17 -0.04 -5.40
C ARG A 172 3.72 -1.15 -4.45
N LYS A 173 2.41 -1.41 -4.36
CA LYS A 173 1.86 -2.48 -3.51
C LYS A 173 2.38 -3.86 -3.95
N ILE A 174 2.40 -4.12 -5.26
CA ILE A 174 2.92 -5.36 -5.86
C ILE A 174 4.41 -5.50 -5.60
N GLU A 175 5.20 -4.46 -5.85
CA GLU A 175 6.64 -4.44 -5.61
C GLU A 175 6.96 -4.79 -4.14
N LEU A 176 6.29 -4.11 -3.19
CA LEU A 176 6.48 -4.35 -1.77
C LEU A 176 6.06 -5.77 -1.36
N THR A 177 4.95 -6.28 -1.91
CA THR A 177 4.46 -7.64 -1.62
C THR A 177 5.46 -8.70 -2.09
N HIS A 178 5.95 -8.59 -3.32
CA HIS A 178 6.99 -9.49 -3.84
C HIS A 178 8.28 -9.39 -3.04
N ARG A 179 8.71 -8.18 -2.69
CA ARG A 179 9.93 -7.97 -1.89
C ARG A 179 9.81 -8.59 -0.50
N LEU A 180 8.67 -8.43 0.18
CA LEU A 180 8.41 -9.09 1.46
C LEU A 180 8.45 -10.61 1.30
N TYR A 181 7.79 -11.16 0.27
CA TYR A 181 7.80 -12.60 0.00
C TYR A 181 9.22 -13.15 -0.17
N THR A 182 10.07 -12.49 -0.96
CA THR A 182 11.47 -12.89 -1.15
C THR A 182 12.26 -12.80 0.15
N VAL A 183 12.28 -11.63 0.81
CA VAL A 183 13.10 -11.42 2.01
C VAL A 183 12.66 -12.32 3.16
N PHE A 184 11.35 -12.55 3.33
CA PHE A 184 10.83 -13.42 4.38
C PHE A 184 11.27 -14.87 4.16
N ASN A 185 11.11 -15.41 2.95
CA ASN A 185 11.50 -16.78 2.63
C ASN A 185 13.02 -17.00 2.68
N ASP A 186 13.81 -16.03 2.18
CA ASP A 186 15.28 -16.10 2.23
C ASP A 186 15.78 -16.13 3.69
N LYS A 187 15.24 -15.25 4.53
CA LYS A 187 15.60 -15.19 5.96
C LYS A 187 15.08 -16.40 6.74
N GLU A 188 14.01 -17.06 6.32
CA GLU A 188 13.45 -18.21 7.03
C GLU A 188 14.42 -19.39 7.10
N THR A 189 15.27 -19.55 6.09
CA THR A 189 16.33 -20.57 6.06
C THR A 189 17.63 -20.12 6.75
N SER A 190 17.70 -18.86 7.16
CA SER A 190 18.89 -18.27 7.78
C SER A 190 18.91 -18.46 9.30
N PRO A 191 20.08 -18.29 9.96
CA PRO A 191 20.18 -18.31 11.42
C PRO A 191 19.41 -17.18 12.14
N SER A 192 18.95 -16.16 11.40
CA SER A 192 18.24 -14.99 11.93
C SER A 192 16.96 -14.75 11.13
N PRO A 193 15.89 -15.54 11.39
CA PRO A 193 14.62 -15.36 10.70
C PRO A 193 14.02 -13.98 10.99
N MET A 194 13.28 -13.44 10.01
CA MET A 194 12.61 -12.15 10.17
C MET A 194 11.66 -12.18 11.37
N ALA A 195 11.77 -11.20 12.26
CA ALA A 195 10.84 -11.03 13.38
C ALA A 195 9.42 -10.77 12.85
N LEU A 196 8.40 -11.33 13.50
CA LEU A 196 7.01 -11.11 13.07
C LEU A 196 6.48 -9.71 13.43
N GLY A 197 6.93 -9.12 14.55
CA GLY A 197 6.47 -7.79 14.98
C GLY A 197 5.02 -7.74 15.48
N LYS A 198 4.58 -8.80 16.18
CA LYS A 198 3.18 -8.92 16.64
C LYS A 198 2.79 -7.74 17.54
N GLY A 199 1.72 -7.03 17.18
CA GLY A 199 1.16 -5.93 17.97
C GLY A 199 2.02 -4.66 18.05
N THR A 200 3.07 -4.53 17.23
CA THR A 200 3.95 -3.33 17.24
C THR A 200 3.43 -2.22 16.34
N VAL A 201 2.57 -2.55 15.38
CA VAL A 201 1.99 -1.64 14.38
C VAL A 201 0.52 -1.96 14.17
N VAL A 202 -0.24 -0.95 13.74
CA VAL A 202 -1.67 -1.04 13.51
C VAL A 202 -1.93 -0.91 12.00
N PRO A 203 -2.64 -1.86 11.37
CA PRO A 203 -3.00 -1.74 9.95
C PRO A 203 -4.06 -0.64 9.76
N PRO A 204 -4.15 -0.03 8.56
CA PRO A 204 -5.22 0.92 8.27
C PRO A 204 -6.60 0.24 8.37
N ASP A 205 -7.64 1.02 8.67
CA ASP A 205 -9.03 0.53 8.67
C ASP A 205 -9.45 0.07 7.25
N GLN A 206 -8.99 0.80 6.24
CA GLN A 206 -9.14 0.47 4.84
C GLN A 206 -7.88 0.91 4.06
N PRO A 207 -7.28 0.01 3.25
CA PRO A 207 -6.21 0.36 2.33
C PRO A 207 -6.63 1.50 1.40
N PRO A 208 -5.81 2.58 1.28
CA PRO A 208 -6.11 3.66 0.37
C PRO A 208 -6.03 3.21 -1.10
N ARG A 209 -6.66 3.99 -1.97
CA ARG A 209 -6.66 3.79 -3.43
C ARG A 209 -6.33 5.10 -4.12
N GLN A 210 -5.33 5.09 -5.00
CA GLN A 210 -4.98 6.26 -5.81
C GLN A 210 -5.64 6.20 -7.18
N GLY A 211 -6.27 7.30 -7.60
CA GLY A 211 -6.73 7.46 -9.00
C GLY A 211 -7.89 6.57 -9.42
N LEU A 212 -8.63 5.95 -8.49
CA LEU A 212 -9.78 5.09 -8.79
C LEU A 212 -11.11 5.78 -8.48
N VAL A 213 -12.09 5.60 -9.36
CA VAL A 213 -13.48 6.03 -9.11
C VAL A 213 -14.24 4.90 -8.43
N GLU A 214 -14.60 5.10 -7.17
CA GLU A 214 -15.35 4.12 -6.39
C GLU A 214 -16.87 4.30 -6.56
N VAL A 215 -17.57 3.18 -6.73
CA VAL A 215 -19.03 3.11 -6.77
C VAL A 215 -19.53 1.99 -5.87
N MET A 216 -20.79 2.13 -5.44
CA MET A 216 -21.45 1.06 -4.71
C MET A 216 -21.63 -0.18 -5.62
N PRO A 217 -21.63 -1.41 -5.08
CA PRO A 217 -21.76 -2.63 -5.89
C PRO A 217 -22.97 -2.63 -6.84
N TRP A 218 -24.12 -2.08 -6.43
CA TRP A 218 -25.33 -2.00 -7.26
C TRP A 218 -25.30 -0.89 -8.33
N GLN A 219 -24.31 0.01 -8.28
CA GLN A 219 -24.06 1.06 -9.26
C GLN A 219 -23.00 0.66 -10.28
N SER A 220 -22.38 -0.52 -10.12
CA SER A 220 -21.41 -1.06 -11.07
C SER A 220 -22.04 -1.23 -12.46
N GLN A 221 -21.29 -0.86 -13.49
CA GLN A 221 -21.77 -0.95 -14.87
C GLN A 221 -21.91 -2.42 -15.29
N TYR A 222 -22.96 -2.75 -16.04
CA TYR A 222 -23.15 -4.11 -16.55
C TYR A 222 -22.00 -4.51 -17.49
N HIS A 223 -21.17 -5.45 -17.03
CA HIS A 223 -20.15 -6.10 -17.83
C HIS A 223 -20.86 -7.05 -18.80
N GLY A 224 -20.74 -6.82 -20.12
CA GLY A 224 -21.39 -7.64 -21.13
C GLY A 224 -20.98 -9.13 -21.12
N ARG A 225 -21.35 -9.89 -22.15
CA ARG A 225 -21.10 -11.34 -22.21
C ARG A 225 -19.70 -11.76 -22.74
N GLY A 226 -18.77 -10.82 -22.86
CA GLY A 226 -17.39 -11.06 -23.35
C GLY A 226 -17.24 -11.11 -24.89
N GLY A 227 -18.32 -10.88 -25.64
CA GLY A 227 -18.28 -10.94 -27.11
C GLY A 227 -17.51 -9.79 -27.78
N SER A 228 -17.57 -8.58 -27.22
CA SER A 228 -16.84 -7.42 -27.72
C SER A 228 -15.58 -7.13 -26.90
N VAL A 229 -14.60 -6.45 -27.51
CA VAL A 229 -13.37 -5.99 -26.83
C VAL A 229 -13.71 -5.18 -25.57
N LYS A 230 -14.64 -4.21 -25.67
CA LYS A 230 -15.12 -3.43 -24.52
C LYS A 230 -15.66 -4.31 -23.39
N SER A 231 -16.42 -5.35 -23.72
CA SER A 231 -16.95 -6.28 -22.71
C SER A 231 -15.85 -7.12 -22.06
N ARG A 232 -14.81 -7.51 -22.82
CA ARG A 232 -13.67 -8.26 -22.28
C ARG A 232 -12.83 -7.41 -21.34
N ILE A 233 -12.51 -6.17 -21.74
CA ILE A 233 -11.83 -5.18 -20.89
C ILE A 233 -12.60 -5.01 -19.57
N ALA A 234 -13.92 -4.85 -19.63
CA ALA A 234 -14.74 -4.66 -18.45
C ALA A 234 -14.73 -5.89 -17.50
N MET A 235 -14.66 -7.11 -18.06
CA MET A 235 -14.55 -8.33 -17.25
C MET A 235 -13.15 -8.47 -16.63
N LEU A 236 -12.08 -8.24 -17.39
CA LEU A 236 -10.71 -8.30 -16.87
C LEU A 236 -10.46 -7.23 -15.81
N HIS A 237 -10.98 -6.01 -16.00
CA HIS A 237 -10.86 -4.93 -15.03
C HIS A 237 -11.55 -5.27 -13.71
N ALA A 238 -12.75 -5.86 -13.77
CA ALA A 238 -13.45 -6.31 -12.57
C ALA A 238 -12.67 -7.40 -11.82
N LEU A 239 -12.07 -8.36 -12.54
CA LEU A 239 -11.20 -9.37 -11.95
C LEU A 239 -9.94 -8.74 -11.35
N ALA A 240 -9.27 -7.82 -12.05
CA ALA A 240 -8.10 -7.13 -11.52
C ALA A 240 -8.42 -6.35 -10.23
N ASN A 241 -9.61 -5.75 -10.13
CA ASN A 241 -10.04 -5.12 -8.88
C ASN A 241 -10.21 -6.14 -7.73
N ILE A 242 -10.68 -7.36 -8.04
CA ILE A 242 -10.75 -8.44 -7.06
C ILE A 242 -9.36 -8.85 -6.61
N GLU A 243 -8.42 -9.10 -7.54
CA GLU A 243 -7.04 -9.49 -7.21
C GLU A 243 -6.33 -8.45 -6.35
N LEU A 244 -6.51 -7.15 -6.66
CA LEU A 244 -5.91 -6.08 -5.87
C LEU A 244 -6.44 -6.07 -4.42
N TRP A 245 -7.74 -6.33 -4.22
CA TRP A 245 -8.29 -6.53 -2.88
C TRP A 245 -7.79 -7.82 -2.23
N ALA A 246 -7.56 -8.89 -3.00
CA ALA A 246 -7.08 -10.16 -2.49
C ALA A 246 -5.66 -10.04 -1.91
N ILE A 247 -4.76 -9.25 -2.54
CA ILE A 247 -3.46 -8.88 -1.96
C ILE A 247 -3.65 -8.27 -0.56
N ASP A 248 -4.50 -7.25 -0.46
CA ASP A 248 -4.74 -6.57 0.81
C ASP A 248 -5.35 -7.51 1.85
N LEU A 249 -6.29 -8.38 1.47
CA LEU A 249 -6.94 -9.31 2.39
C LEU A 249 -5.99 -10.36 2.95
N ALA A 250 -5.09 -10.89 2.11
CA ALA A 250 -4.07 -11.85 2.49
C ALA A 250 -3.00 -11.24 3.41
N ILE A 251 -2.65 -9.96 3.21
CA ILE A 251 -1.75 -9.23 4.10
C ILE A 251 -2.46 -8.81 5.40
N ASP A 252 -3.70 -8.31 5.31
CA ASP A 252 -4.50 -7.84 6.44
C ASP A 252 -4.70 -8.91 7.50
N ILE A 253 -5.03 -10.14 7.09
CA ILE A 253 -5.25 -11.24 8.05
C ILE A 253 -3.99 -11.55 8.87
N CYS A 254 -2.80 -11.35 8.31
CA CYS A 254 -1.55 -11.60 9.00
C CYS A 254 -1.28 -10.57 10.09
N VAL A 255 -1.41 -9.28 9.76
CA VAL A 255 -1.09 -8.19 10.71
C VAL A 255 -2.22 -7.95 11.71
N ARG A 256 -3.48 -7.99 11.26
CA ARG A 256 -4.64 -7.69 12.12
C ARG A 256 -4.84 -8.73 13.22
N PHE A 257 -4.49 -9.98 12.95
CA PHE A 257 -4.59 -11.09 13.90
C PHE A 257 -3.21 -11.53 14.41
N ALA A 258 -2.16 -10.72 14.26
CA ALA A 258 -0.80 -11.09 14.64
C ALA A 258 -0.67 -11.46 16.12
N SER A 259 -1.47 -10.85 17.00
CA SER A 259 -1.52 -11.12 18.44
C SER A 259 -2.60 -12.13 18.84
N PHE A 260 -3.24 -12.82 17.89
CA PHE A 260 -4.24 -13.83 18.19
C PHE A 260 -3.63 -15.02 18.93
N HIS A 261 -4.38 -15.52 19.91
CA HIS A 261 -4.15 -16.79 20.60
C HIS A 261 -5.47 -17.54 20.72
N THR A 262 -5.41 -18.87 20.74
CA THR A 262 -6.61 -19.71 20.91
C THR A 262 -7.17 -19.62 22.34
N GLU A 263 -8.48 -19.85 22.49
CA GLU A 263 -9.19 -19.62 23.77
C GLU A 263 -8.78 -20.56 24.92
N GLN A 264 -8.29 -21.78 24.62
CA GLN A 264 -8.12 -22.84 25.62
C GLN A 264 -6.67 -23.07 26.06
N ASN A 265 -5.73 -23.03 25.10
CA ASN A 265 -4.33 -23.35 25.32
C ASN A 265 -3.39 -22.18 24.97
N GLU A 266 -3.96 -21.00 24.70
CA GLU A 266 -3.24 -19.78 24.29
C GLU A 266 -2.21 -20.03 23.17
N HIS A 267 -2.55 -20.92 22.22
CA HIS A 267 -1.66 -21.19 21.10
C HIS A 267 -1.64 -19.98 20.17
N GLU A 268 -0.48 -19.36 20.03
CA GLU A 268 -0.26 -18.31 19.06
C GLU A 268 -0.34 -18.86 17.62
N LEU A 269 -0.62 -17.98 16.66
CA LEU A 269 -0.49 -18.31 15.24
C LEU A 269 0.96 -18.73 14.92
N PRO A 270 1.18 -19.92 14.32
CA PRO A 270 2.51 -20.38 13.95
C PRO A 270 3.06 -19.58 12.78
N ARG A 271 4.39 -19.53 12.61
CA ARG A 271 5.03 -18.82 11.48
C ARG A 271 4.53 -19.28 10.11
N ALA A 272 4.20 -20.57 9.97
CA ALA A 272 3.62 -21.11 8.75
C ALA A 272 2.31 -20.41 8.33
N PHE A 273 1.53 -19.87 9.28
CA PHE A 273 0.34 -19.07 8.97
C PHE A 273 0.70 -17.84 8.14
N PHE A 274 1.71 -17.10 8.59
CA PHE A 274 2.20 -15.90 7.92
C PHE A 274 2.82 -16.25 6.56
N GLN A 275 3.56 -17.35 6.48
CA GLN A 275 4.16 -17.81 5.23
C GLN A 275 3.09 -18.20 4.19
N ASP A 276 2.07 -18.97 4.59
CA ASP A 276 1.01 -19.43 3.69
C ASP A 276 0.21 -18.23 3.14
N TRP A 277 -0.18 -17.28 3.98
CA TRP A 277 -0.91 -16.08 3.54
C TRP A 277 -0.04 -15.10 2.76
N LEU A 278 1.25 -14.99 3.08
CA LEU A 278 2.19 -14.21 2.28
C LEU A 278 2.36 -14.80 0.87
N LYS A 279 2.36 -16.14 0.75
CA LYS A 279 2.34 -16.80 -0.56
C LYS A 279 1.06 -16.46 -1.33
N VAL A 280 -0.11 -16.52 -0.69
CA VAL A 280 -1.37 -16.09 -1.32
C VAL A 280 -1.25 -14.65 -1.82
N ALA A 281 -0.85 -13.71 -0.97
CA ALA A 281 -0.67 -12.30 -1.36
C ALA A 281 0.27 -12.11 -2.56
N ASN A 282 1.37 -12.88 -2.61
CA ASN A 282 2.32 -12.86 -3.72
C ASN A 282 1.72 -13.43 -5.02
N ASP A 283 0.90 -14.48 -4.93
CA ASP A 283 0.17 -15.03 -6.07
C ASP A 283 -0.88 -14.03 -6.59
N GLU A 284 -1.62 -13.34 -5.71
CA GLU A 284 -2.58 -12.29 -6.14
C GLU A 284 -1.91 -11.08 -6.78
N ALA A 285 -0.71 -10.71 -6.30
CA ALA A 285 0.09 -9.66 -6.92
C ALA A 285 0.50 -10.01 -8.36
N LYS A 286 0.85 -11.29 -8.59
CA LYS A 286 1.08 -11.84 -9.93
C LYS A 286 -0.22 -11.86 -10.75
N HIS A 287 -1.36 -12.27 -10.18
CA HIS A 287 -2.65 -12.30 -10.87
C HIS A 287 -3.08 -10.91 -11.35
N PHE A 288 -2.99 -9.91 -10.48
CA PHE A 288 -3.24 -8.52 -10.84
C PHE A 288 -2.35 -8.07 -12.00
N SER A 289 -1.05 -8.36 -11.93
CA SER A 289 -0.10 -7.98 -12.98
C SER A 289 -0.43 -8.60 -14.34
N LEU A 290 -0.83 -9.89 -14.35
CA LEU A 290 -1.28 -10.57 -15.57
C LEU A 290 -2.52 -9.91 -16.17
N LEU A 291 -3.52 -9.62 -15.33
CA LEU A 291 -4.76 -8.99 -15.78
C LEU A 291 -4.56 -7.55 -16.25
N ARG A 292 -3.75 -6.75 -15.54
CA ARG A 292 -3.37 -5.39 -15.93
C ARG A 292 -2.72 -5.39 -17.31
N THR A 293 -1.73 -6.25 -17.51
CA THR A 293 -1.03 -6.39 -18.80
C THR A 293 -2.02 -6.71 -19.92
N ARG A 294 -2.95 -7.64 -19.69
CA ARG A 294 -4.00 -7.96 -20.67
C ARG A 294 -4.93 -6.80 -20.98
N ILE A 295 -5.29 -5.98 -19.98
CA ILE A 295 -6.13 -4.78 -20.16
C ILE A 295 -5.39 -3.76 -21.05
N GLU A 296 -4.10 -3.56 -20.83
CA GLU A 296 -3.21 -2.68 -21.61
C GLU A 296 -3.09 -3.14 -23.07
N GLU A 297 -2.86 -4.44 -23.29
CA GLU A 297 -2.77 -5.03 -24.63
C GLU A 297 -4.09 -4.92 -25.42
N LEU A 298 -5.23 -4.82 -24.72
CA LEU A 298 -6.55 -4.57 -25.32
C LEU A 298 -6.85 -3.07 -25.53
N GLY A 299 -5.92 -2.17 -25.20
CA GLY A 299 -6.02 -0.72 -25.43
C GLY A 299 -6.75 0.05 -24.32
N SER A 300 -6.72 -0.43 -23.08
CA SER A 300 -7.28 0.25 -21.90
C SER A 300 -6.26 0.25 -20.76
N HIS A 301 -6.62 0.75 -19.57
CA HIS A 301 -5.78 0.66 -18.37
C HIS A 301 -6.63 0.29 -17.14
N PHE A 302 -5.99 -0.21 -16.09
CA PHE A 302 -6.66 -0.39 -14.80
C PHE A 302 -6.99 1.00 -14.21
N GLY A 303 -8.22 1.15 -13.71
CA GLY A 303 -8.78 2.45 -13.30
C GLY A 303 -9.61 3.19 -14.36
N ALA A 304 -9.59 2.75 -15.62
CA ALA A 304 -10.44 3.32 -16.68
C ALA A 304 -11.95 3.10 -16.45
N LEU A 305 -12.31 2.12 -15.62
CA LEU A 305 -13.68 1.81 -15.20
C LEU A 305 -13.79 1.93 -13.69
N SER A 306 -15.01 2.19 -13.21
CA SER A 306 -15.29 2.31 -11.78
C SER A 306 -15.07 0.99 -11.04
N VAL A 307 -14.60 1.06 -9.81
CA VAL A 307 -14.37 -0.09 -8.92
C VAL A 307 -15.36 -0.11 -7.75
N HIS A 308 -15.50 -1.25 -7.08
CA HIS A 308 -16.28 -1.38 -5.85
C HIS A 308 -15.47 -2.07 -4.75
N HIS A 309 -15.82 -1.84 -3.49
CA HIS A 309 -15.12 -2.34 -2.30
C HIS A 309 -15.88 -3.47 -1.55
N GLY A 310 -16.79 -4.19 -2.22
CA GLY A 310 -17.64 -5.19 -1.58
C GLY A 310 -16.91 -6.32 -0.82
N LEU A 311 -15.69 -6.67 -1.25
CA LEU A 311 -14.84 -7.62 -0.54
C LEU A 311 -14.34 -7.05 0.80
N TRP A 312 -13.89 -5.78 0.80
CA TRP A 312 -13.40 -5.13 2.01
C TRP A 312 -14.49 -4.88 3.06
N GLU A 313 -15.75 -4.70 2.64
CA GLU A 313 -16.87 -4.65 3.59
C GLU A 313 -17.01 -5.97 4.39
N SER A 314 -16.77 -7.11 3.74
CA SER A 314 -16.79 -8.42 4.39
C SER A 314 -15.63 -8.56 5.38
N ALA A 315 -14.47 -8.03 5.03
CA ALA A 315 -13.30 -7.96 5.91
C ALA A 315 -13.58 -7.10 7.15
N THR A 316 -14.10 -5.89 6.96
CA THR A 316 -14.44 -4.96 8.04
C THR A 316 -15.40 -5.60 9.05
N ARG A 317 -16.43 -6.29 8.55
CA ARG A 317 -17.44 -6.98 9.38
C ARG A 317 -16.93 -8.21 10.13
N THR A 318 -15.76 -8.72 9.76
CA THR A 318 -15.13 -9.89 10.38
C THR A 318 -13.78 -9.54 11.02
N ALA A 319 -13.45 -8.25 11.12
CA ALA A 319 -12.15 -7.77 11.61
C ALA A 319 -11.85 -8.17 13.06
N HIS A 320 -12.87 -8.51 13.84
CA HIS A 320 -12.78 -8.90 15.25
C HIS A 320 -12.65 -10.41 15.47
N ASP A 321 -12.79 -11.25 14.45
CA ASP A 321 -12.85 -12.70 14.59
C ASP A 321 -12.18 -13.41 13.42
N ILE A 322 -11.01 -14.03 13.66
CA ILE A 322 -10.22 -14.70 12.64
C ILE A 322 -10.98 -15.90 12.02
N ARG A 323 -11.76 -16.65 12.79
CA ARG A 323 -12.56 -17.77 12.29
C ARG A 323 -13.62 -17.27 11.32
N ALA A 324 -14.26 -16.15 11.66
CA ALA A 324 -15.21 -15.47 10.78
C ALA A 324 -14.51 -14.92 9.53
N ARG A 325 -13.33 -14.29 9.68
CA ARG A 325 -12.54 -13.76 8.56
C ARG A 325 -12.20 -14.84 7.54
N ILE A 326 -11.65 -15.96 8.00
CA ILE A 326 -11.29 -17.10 7.13
C ILE A 326 -12.55 -17.70 6.50
N SER A 327 -13.61 -17.87 7.27
CA SER A 327 -14.87 -18.45 6.76
C SER A 327 -15.44 -17.62 5.61
N ILE A 328 -15.47 -16.30 5.73
CA ILE A 328 -16.12 -15.43 4.74
C ILE A 328 -15.19 -15.11 3.56
N ILE A 329 -13.95 -14.73 3.82
CA ILE A 329 -13.04 -14.33 2.74
C ILE A 329 -12.52 -15.59 2.03
N ALA A 330 -11.81 -16.46 2.74
CA ALA A 330 -11.11 -17.59 2.13
C ALA A 330 -12.02 -18.75 1.68
N LEU A 331 -13.12 -19.00 2.41
CA LEU A 331 -13.95 -20.19 2.16
C LEU A 331 -15.29 -19.88 1.47
N VAL A 332 -15.65 -18.60 1.33
CA VAL A 332 -16.81 -18.18 0.53
C VAL A 332 -16.39 -17.38 -0.70
N HIS A 333 -15.62 -16.29 -0.53
CA HIS A 333 -15.24 -15.43 -1.66
C HIS A 333 -14.19 -16.12 -2.55
N GLU A 334 -13.09 -16.64 -2.02
CA GLU A 334 -12.10 -17.36 -2.86
C GLU A 334 -12.70 -18.63 -3.47
N ALA A 335 -13.45 -19.40 -2.68
CA ALA A 335 -14.13 -20.60 -3.19
C ALA A 335 -15.15 -20.30 -4.30
N ARG A 336 -15.60 -19.04 -4.44
CA ARG A 336 -16.44 -18.60 -5.57
C ARG A 336 -15.64 -18.50 -6.87
N GLY A 337 -14.36 -18.16 -6.81
CA GLY A 337 -13.43 -18.18 -7.95
C GLY A 337 -13.39 -19.56 -8.60
N LEU A 338 -13.29 -20.63 -7.80
CA LEU A 338 -13.32 -22.03 -8.29
C LEU A 338 -14.58 -22.38 -9.08
N ASP A 339 -15.72 -21.78 -8.76
CA ASP A 339 -17.00 -22.03 -9.42
C ASP A 339 -17.16 -21.20 -10.71
N ILE A 340 -16.71 -19.95 -10.70
CA ILE A 340 -17.00 -18.97 -11.75
C ILE A 340 -15.90 -18.88 -12.80
N ASN A 341 -14.63 -19.04 -12.41
CA ASN A 341 -13.48 -18.89 -13.31
C ASN A 341 -13.57 -19.81 -14.54
N PRO A 342 -13.97 -21.10 -14.43
CA PRO A 342 -14.13 -21.96 -15.62
C PRO A 342 -15.14 -21.41 -16.64
N MET A 343 -16.25 -20.83 -16.18
CA MET A 343 -17.24 -20.22 -17.06
C MET A 343 -16.71 -18.95 -17.72
N THR A 344 -15.91 -18.17 -16.99
CA THR A 344 -15.27 -16.96 -17.52
C THR A 344 -14.22 -17.31 -18.57
N ILE A 345 -13.34 -18.27 -18.30
CA ILE A 345 -12.33 -18.78 -19.25
C ILE A 345 -13.00 -19.21 -20.56
N GLU A 346 -14.09 -19.98 -20.47
CA GLU A 346 -14.79 -20.47 -21.66
C GLU A 346 -15.44 -19.33 -22.48
N LYS A 347 -15.86 -18.22 -21.85
CA LYS A 347 -16.33 -17.03 -22.58
C LYS A 347 -15.20 -16.39 -23.37
N PHE A 348 -14.02 -16.22 -22.77
CA PHE A 348 -12.84 -15.68 -23.48
C PHE A 348 -12.41 -16.59 -24.62
N ARG A 349 -12.41 -17.91 -24.40
CA ARG A 349 -12.10 -18.92 -25.43
C ARG A 349 -13.05 -18.83 -26.62
N LYS A 350 -14.36 -18.77 -26.38
CA LYS A 350 -15.39 -18.60 -27.44
C LYS A 350 -15.25 -17.29 -28.21
N SER A 351 -14.70 -16.25 -27.58
CA SER A 351 -14.45 -14.96 -28.23
C SER A 351 -13.13 -14.91 -29.02
N GLY A 352 -12.33 -15.98 -28.99
CA GLY A 352 -11.03 -16.06 -29.67
C GLY A 352 -9.87 -15.36 -28.94
N ASP A 353 -10.08 -14.87 -27.72
CA ASP A 353 -9.06 -14.19 -26.91
C ASP A 353 -8.25 -15.21 -26.10
N LEU A 354 -7.37 -15.93 -26.80
CA LEU A 354 -6.59 -17.02 -26.22
C LEU A 354 -5.50 -16.54 -25.25
N ASP A 355 -5.06 -15.29 -25.35
CA ASP A 355 -4.05 -14.74 -24.43
C ASP A 355 -4.67 -14.44 -23.06
N SER A 356 -5.90 -13.92 -23.04
CA SER A 356 -6.66 -13.79 -21.78
C SER A 356 -7.01 -15.16 -21.19
N VAL A 357 -7.26 -16.19 -22.01
CA VAL A 357 -7.46 -17.57 -21.54
C VAL A 357 -6.23 -18.08 -20.79
N LYS A 358 -5.02 -17.90 -21.35
CA LYS A 358 -3.76 -18.33 -20.69
C LYS A 358 -3.60 -17.68 -19.32
N ALA A 359 -3.84 -16.37 -19.21
CA ALA A 359 -3.74 -15.65 -17.95
C ALA A 359 -4.74 -16.18 -16.91
N LEU A 360 -6.01 -16.37 -17.31
CA LEU A 360 -7.07 -16.87 -16.42
C LEU A 360 -6.88 -18.34 -16.02
N GLU A 361 -6.26 -19.17 -16.87
CA GLU A 361 -5.93 -20.56 -16.52
C GLU A 361 -4.83 -20.64 -15.47
N ILE A 362 -3.85 -19.72 -15.50
CA ILE A 362 -2.84 -19.59 -14.42
C ILE A 362 -3.53 -19.23 -13.10
N ILE A 363 -4.37 -18.19 -13.11
CA ILE A 363 -5.11 -17.74 -11.93
C ILE A 363 -5.94 -18.89 -11.36
N HIS A 364 -6.73 -19.56 -12.19
CA HIS A 364 -7.59 -20.66 -11.75
C HIS A 364 -6.83 -21.83 -11.11
N HIS A 365 -5.59 -22.10 -11.53
CA HIS A 365 -4.78 -23.15 -10.93
C HIS A 365 -4.31 -22.79 -9.52
N ASP A 366 -3.89 -21.54 -9.32
CA ASP A 366 -3.36 -21.05 -8.05
C ASP A 366 -4.48 -20.96 -6.98
N GLU A 367 -5.71 -20.63 -7.38
CA GLU A 367 -6.92 -20.50 -6.56
C GLU A 367 -7.27 -21.74 -5.72
N ILE A 368 -6.98 -22.95 -6.22
CA ILE A 368 -7.20 -24.19 -5.45
C ILE A 368 -6.34 -24.17 -4.19
N THR A 369 -5.09 -23.69 -4.30
CA THR A 369 -4.17 -23.62 -3.17
C THR A 369 -4.53 -22.50 -2.18
N HIS A 370 -5.17 -21.43 -2.66
CA HIS A 370 -5.66 -20.34 -1.82
C HIS A 370 -6.82 -20.80 -0.93
N VAL A 371 -7.80 -21.49 -1.51
CA VAL A 371 -8.91 -22.09 -0.75
C VAL A 371 -8.40 -23.18 0.21
N THR A 372 -7.41 -23.97 -0.21
CA THR A 372 -6.74 -24.96 0.65
C THR A 372 -6.10 -24.29 1.88
N THR A 373 -5.48 -23.12 1.69
CA THR A 373 -4.89 -22.33 2.77
C THR A 373 -5.93 -21.89 3.79
N GLY A 374 -7.07 -21.37 3.32
CA GLY A 374 -8.20 -21.04 4.19
C GLY A 374 -8.74 -22.25 4.96
N HIS A 375 -8.89 -23.39 4.27
CA HIS A 375 -9.41 -24.62 4.87
C HIS A 375 -8.47 -25.14 5.97
N ARG A 376 -7.16 -25.18 5.68
CA ARG A 376 -6.10 -25.60 6.60
C ARG A 376 -6.15 -24.78 7.89
N TRP A 377 -6.16 -23.45 7.79
CA TRP A 377 -6.07 -22.59 8.97
C TRP A 377 -7.36 -22.55 9.79
N LEU A 378 -8.54 -22.58 9.17
CA LEU A 378 -9.78 -22.71 9.94
C LEU A 378 -9.82 -24.05 10.68
N THR A 379 -9.46 -25.15 10.00
CA THR A 379 -9.42 -26.49 10.61
C THR A 379 -8.43 -26.54 11.76
N TRP A 380 -7.23 -25.98 11.59
CA TRP A 380 -6.22 -25.92 12.64
C TRP A 380 -6.72 -25.13 13.86
N ILE A 381 -7.28 -23.93 13.68
CA ILE A 381 -7.82 -23.14 14.80
C ILE A 381 -8.92 -23.93 15.52
N CYS A 382 -9.83 -24.55 14.77
CA CYS A 382 -10.94 -25.30 15.36
C CYS A 382 -10.45 -26.54 16.14
N ASP A 383 -9.43 -27.24 15.63
CA ASP A 383 -8.76 -28.35 16.32
C ASP A 383 -8.12 -27.89 17.64
N GLN A 384 -7.41 -26.75 17.63
CA GLN A 384 -6.81 -26.19 18.85
C GLN A 384 -7.84 -25.71 19.89
N GLU A 385 -9.07 -25.42 19.47
CA GLU A 385 -10.16 -24.94 20.32
C GLU A 385 -11.23 -26.02 20.57
N GLY A 386 -11.03 -27.26 20.10
CA GLY A 386 -11.98 -28.36 20.27
C GLY A 386 -13.36 -28.11 19.66
N THR A 387 -13.44 -27.36 18.55
CA THR A 387 -14.69 -27.04 17.83
C THR A 387 -14.75 -27.74 16.47
N ASP A 388 -15.97 -27.94 15.93
CA ASP A 388 -16.13 -28.49 14.57
C ASP A 388 -15.99 -27.38 13.51
N PRO A 389 -14.98 -27.45 12.61
CA PRO A 389 -14.76 -26.43 11.59
C PRO A 389 -15.95 -26.25 10.64
N ILE A 390 -16.72 -27.32 10.35
CA ILE A 390 -17.88 -27.22 9.47
C ILE A 390 -19.01 -26.43 10.16
N GLN A 391 -19.30 -26.74 11.42
CA GLN A 391 -20.28 -25.99 12.21
C GLN A 391 -19.88 -24.52 12.37
N VAL A 392 -18.60 -24.24 12.69
CA VAL A 392 -18.05 -22.88 12.79
C VAL A 392 -18.22 -22.13 11.48
N PHE A 393 -17.81 -22.73 10.35
CA PHE A 393 -17.98 -22.15 9.02
C PHE A 393 -19.44 -21.81 8.74
N ARG A 394 -20.37 -22.76 8.90
CA ARG A 394 -21.79 -22.56 8.59
C ARG A 394 -22.42 -21.48 9.46
N SER A 395 -22.07 -21.43 10.76
CA SER A 395 -22.51 -20.40 11.69
C SER A 395 -22.00 -19.01 11.26
N ASN A 396 -20.71 -18.91 10.92
CA ASN A 396 -20.11 -17.68 10.45
C ASN A 396 -20.72 -17.21 9.12
N VAL A 397 -20.97 -18.12 8.18
CA VAL A 397 -21.68 -17.80 6.93
C VAL A 397 -23.08 -17.27 7.22
N GLN A 398 -23.85 -17.92 8.09
CA GLN A 398 -25.20 -17.48 8.42
C GLN A 398 -25.20 -16.08 9.09
N LYS A 399 -24.22 -15.82 9.96
CA LYS A 399 -24.12 -14.56 10.71
C LYS A 399 -23.54 -13.42 9.89
N TYR A 400 -22.52 -13.71 9.08
CA TYR A 400 -21.67 -12.72 8.44
C TYR A 400 -21.72 -12.71 6.91
N PHE A 401 -22.40 -13.62 6.23
CA PHE A 401 -22.59 -13.51 4.78
C PHE A 401 -23.95 -12.88 4.45
N ARG A 402 -23.95 -11.80 3.65
CA ARG A 402 -25.20 -11.18 3.18
C ARG A 402 -25.67 -11.91 1.91
N GLY A 403 -26.58 -12.85 2.08
CA GLY A 403 -27.19 -13.62 0.99
C GLY A 403 -27.07 -15.12 1.20
N SER A 404 -27.27 -15.89 0.13
CA SER A 404 -27.09 -17.36 0.13
C SER A 404 -25.92 -17.74 -0.77
N ILE A 405 -25.14 -18.72 -0.33
CA ILE A 405 -24.14 -19.36 -1.18
C ILE A 405 -24.91 -20.17 -2.23
N ARG A 406 -24.91 -19.69 -3.48
CA ARG A 406 -25.66 -20.29 -4.58
C ARG A 406 -24.72 -20.94 -5.59
N GLY A 407 -25.08 -22.14 -6.04
CA GLY A 407 -24.38 -22.82 -7.12
C GLY A 407 -24.54 -22.13 -8.49
N PRO A 408 -24.05 -22.77 -9.57
CA PRO A 408 -23.44 -24.09 -9.58
C PRO A 408 -22.10 -24.13 -8.82
N PHE A 409 -21.83 -25.23 -8.13
CA PHE A 409 -20.56 -25.45 -7.43
C PHE A 409 -19.65 -26.34 -8.25
N ASN A 410 -18.39 -25.95 -8.38
CA ASN A 410 -17.33 -26.82 -8.89
C ASN A 410 -16.91 -27.81 -7.80
N LYS A 411 -17.70 -28.89 -7.67
CA LYS A 411 -17.53 -29.89 -6.60
C LYS A 411 -16.14 -30.53 -6.60
N GLU A 412 -15.56 -30.74 -7.78
CA GLU A 412 -14.25 -31.37 -7.91
C GLU A 412 -13.13 -30.43 -7.43
N ALA A 413 -13.11 -29.17 -7.89
CA ALA A 413 -12.12 -28.19 -7.43
C ALA A 413 -12.27 -27.88 -5.94
N ARG A 414 -13.51 -27.74 -5.43
CA ARG A 414 -13.76 -27.53 -3.99
C ARG A 414 -13.26 -28.72 -3.16
N LEU A 415 -13.49 -29.95 -3.62
CA LEU A 415 -13.00 -31.16 -2.94
C LEU A 415 -11.46 -31.22 -2.94
N GLN A 416 -10.82 -30.88 -4.06
CA GLN A 416 -9.36 -30.77 -4.15
C GLN A 416 -8.80 -29.73 -3.17
N ALA A 417 -9.53 -28.64 -2.94
CA ALA A 417 -9.18 -27.64 -1.94
C ALA A 417 -9.51 -28.04 -0.48
N GLY A 418 -10.03 -29.25 -0.24
CA GLY A 418 -10.41 -29.78 1.07
C GLY A 418 -11.87 -29.53 1.47
N MET A 419 -12.64 -28.77 0.69
CA MET A 419 -14.04 -28.49 0.97
C MET A 419 -14.96 -29.55 0.35
N ASP A 420 -15.33 -30.55 1.14
CA ASP A 420 -16.37 -31.51 0.75
C ASP A 420 -17.79 -30.90 0.84
N GLN A 421 -18.80 -31.68 0.43
CA GLN A 421 -20.20 -31.22 0.40
C GLN A 421 -20.77 -30.81 1.77
N ARG A 422 -20.20 -31.24 2.91
CA ARG A 422 -20.71 -30.87 4.24
C ARG A 422 -20.52 -29.39 4.54
N TRP A 423 -19.52 -28.75 3.92
CA TRP A 423 -19.23 -27.33 4.07
C TRP A 423 -20.36 -26.46 3.50
N TYR A 424 -20.78 -26.73 2.26
CA TYR A 424 -21.69 -25.86 1.49
C TYR A 424 -23.03 -26.52 1.10
N GLY A 425 -23.22 -27.81 1.38
CA GLY A 425 -24.45 -28.56 1.10
C GLY A 425 -25.49 -28.51 2.23
N GLY A 426 -26.77 -28.66 1.90
CA GLY A 426 -27.90 -28.70 2.84
C GLY A 426 -28.76 -27.42 2.84
N ASP A 427 -29.90 -27.47 3.55
CA ASP A 427 -31.07 -26.58 3.45
C ASP A 427 -30.84 -25.07 3.68
N ASN A 428 -29.63 -24.63 4.01
CA ASN A 428 -29.27 -23.20 4.07
C ASN A 428 -28.85 -22.62 2.70
N ALA A 429 -28.61 -23.46 1.69
CA ALA A 429 -28.18 -23.06 0.34
C ALA A 429 -29.35 -22.88 -0.65
N VAL A 430 -30.60 -23.18 -0.26
CA VAL A 430 -31.77 -23.09 -1.13
C VAL A 430 -32.88 -22.28 -0.48
N LYS A 431 -32.86 -20.97 -0.70
CA LYS A 431 -34.11 -20.25 -0.95
C LYS A 431 -34.17 -19.98 -2.45
N SER A 432 -35.08 -20.72 -3.09
CA SER A 432 -35.54 -20.56 -4.48
C SER A 432 -35.76 -19.10 -4.83
#